data_AF-A0A4P5NKW6-F1
#
_entry.id   AF-A0A4P5NKW6-F1
#
_cell.length_a   1.000
_cell.length_b   1.000
_cell.length_c   1.000
_cell.angle_alpha   90.00
_cell.angle_beta   90.00
_cell.angle_gamma   90.00
#
_symmetry.space_group_name_H-M   'P 1'
#
loop_
_entity.id
_entity.type
_entity.pdbx_description
1 polymer ?
#
loop_
_entity_poly.entity_id
_entity_poly.type
_entity_poly.pdbx_seq_one_letter_code
_entity_poly.pdbx_strand_id
1 'polypeptide(L)'
;MWSEQVPQDWSAALIQAMDALAAHSIWGMATVIAIDLSGRQHGAVLPGTQGTALRPCILWNDECAARKCVEIAHRFPGSRLNRAGGDGDLFD
;
A
#
# COMPACT_ATOMS: atom_id res chain seq x y z
N MET A 1 -11.98 -5.35 10.53
CA MET A 1 -11.26 -4.12 10.93
C MET A 1 -10.98 -3.26 9.71
N TRP A 2 -10.87 -1.93 9.87
CA TRP A 2 -10.42 -1.02 8.79
C TRP A 2 -8.92 -0.72 8.98
N SER A 3 -8.14 -0.81 7.91
CA SER A 3 -6.72 -0.44 7.88
C SER A 3 -6.42 0.34 6.62
N GLU A 4 -6.24 1.65 6.77
CA GLU A 4 -6.12 2.58 5.65
C GLU A 4 -5.02 3.62 5.86
N GLN A 5 -4.49 4.17 4.77
CA GLN A 5 -3.56 5.31 4.78
C GLN A 5 -3.89 6.28 3.65
N VAL A 6 -3.64 7.57 3.85
CA VAL A 6 -3.77 8.59 2.80
C VAL A 6 -2.49 8.54 1.92
N PRO A 7 -2.57 8.19 0.62
CA PRO A 7 -1.38 8.01 -0.21
C PRO A 7 -0.50 9.28 -0.33
N GLN A 8 -1.12 10.45 -0.28
CA GLN A 8 -0.43 11.74 -0.37
C GLN A 8 0.53 11.94 0.80
N ASP A 9 0.20 11.41 1.99
CA ASP A 9 1.05 11.50 3.17
C ASP A 9 2.39 10.81 2.95
N TRP A 10 2.46 9.75 2.14
CA TRP A 10 3.71 9.06 1.83
C TRP A 10 4.67 9.97 1.06
N SER A 11 4.17 10.65 0.04
CA SER A 11 4.98 11.59 -0.75
C SER A 11 5.41 12.80 0.08
N ALA A 12 4.52 13.33 0.92
CA ALA A 12 4.83 14.43 1.81
C ALA A 12 5.89 14.04 2.86
N ALA A 13 5.76 12.85 3.46
CA ALA A 13 6.73 12.34 4.43
C ALA A 13 8.11 12.10 3.80
N LEU A 14 8.16 11.59 2.56
CA LEU A 14 9.42 11.43 1.82
C LEU A 14 10.12 12.79 1.62
N ILE A 15 9.39 13.81 1.15
CA ILE A 15 9.94 15.15 0.94
C ILE A 15 10.45 15.72 2.26
N GLN A 16 9.67 15.62 3.34
CA GLN A 16 10.08 16.09 4.66
C GLN A 16 11.36 15.40 5.16
N ALA A 17 11.50 14.09 4.93
CA ALA A 17 12.71 13.36 5.30
C ALA A 17 13.93 13.83 4.50
N MET A 18 13.76 14.13 3.21
CA MET A 18 14.83 14.68 2.36
C MET A 18 15.23 16.10 2.78
N ASP A 19 14.26 16.95 3.09
CA ASP A 19 14.50 18.31 3.60
C ASP A 19 15.28 18.27 4.94
N ALA A 20 14.89 17.37 5.84
CA ALA A 20 15.58 17.17 7.11
C ALA A 20 17.03 16.69 6.92
N LEU A 21 17.27 15.81 5.93
CA LEU A 21 18.62 15.34 5.59
C LEU A 21 19.48 16.48 5.01
N ALA A 22 18.91 17.30 4.12
CA ALA A 22 19.58 18.46 3.54
C ALA A 22 19.96 19.50 4.61
N ALA A 23 19.08 19.73 5.59
CA ALA A 23 19.35 20.60 6.73
C ALA A 23 20.50 20.09 7.61
N HIS A 24 20.71 18.77 7.66
CA HIS A 24 21.82 18.16 8.40
C HIS A 24 23.16 18.29 7.67
N SER A 25 23.18 18.12 6.34
CA SER A 25 24.39 18.27 5.53
C SER A 25 24.06 18.60 4.08
N ILE A 26 24.18 19.87 3.73
CA ILE A 26 23.96 20.34 2.34
C ILE A 26 24.95 19.70 1.36
N TRP A 27 26.20 19.51 1.77
CA TRP A 27 27.23 18.88 0.94
C TRP A 27 26.98 17.38 0.76
N GLY A 28 26.53 16.68 1.81
CA GLY A 28 26.15 15.27 1.70
C GLY A 28 24.98 15.10 0.73
N MET A 29 23.93 15.91 0.88
CA MET A 29 22.78 15.90 -0.02
C MET A 29 23.18 16.22 -1.47
N ALA A 30 24.09 17.17 -1.70
CA ALA A 30 24.55 17.53 -3.05
C ALA A 30 25.31 16.39 -3.77
N THR A 31 25.79 15.38 -3.04
CA THR A 31 26.49 14.21 -3.62
C THR A 31 25.59 13.01 -3.89
N VAL A 32 24.28 13.09 -3.57
CA VAL A 32 23.33 12.01 -3.86
C VAL A 32 23.15 11.87 -5.37
N ILE A 33 23.44 10.68 -5.90
CA ILE A 33 23.35 10.38 -7.34
C ILE A 33 22.19 9.44 -7.69
N ALA A 34 21.57 8.80 -6.69
CA ALA A 34 20.50 7.84 -6.89
C ALA A 34 19.56 7.81 -5.68
N ILE A 35 18.29 7.50 -5.94
CA ILE A 35 17.26 7.24 -4.94
C ILE A 35 16.62 5.90 -5.31
N ASP A 36 16.51 5.01 -4.33
CA ASP A 36 15.73 3.79 -4.45
C ASP A 36 14.48 3.90 -3.56
N LEU A 37 13.36 3.39 -4.05
CA LEU A 37 12.09 3.41 -3.34
C LEU A 37 11.64 1.99 -3.07
N SER A 38 11.56 1.64 -1.80
CA SER A 38 10.91 0.41 -1.33
C SER A 38 9.61 0.76 -0.62
N GLY A 39 8.70 -0.20 -0.51
CA GLY A 39 7.39 0.04 0.10
C GLY A 39 6.69 -1.24 0.50
N ARG A 40 5.66 -1.09 1.35
CA ARG A 40 4.73 -2.18 1.65
C ARG A 40 4.02 -2.60 0.36
N GLN A 41 4.08 -3.89 0.06
CA GLN A 41 3.36 -4.47 -1.08
C GLN A 41 1.90 -4.77 -0.69
N HIS A 42 1.00 -4.85 -1.67
CA HIS A 42 -0.43 -5.22 -1.53
C HIS A 42 -1.40 -4.16 -0.95
N GLY A 43 -1.07 -2.87 -1.05
CA GLY A 43 -2.05 -1.80 -0.85
C GLY A 43 -2.86 -1.49 -2.12
N ALA A 44 -4.14 -1.12 -1.98
CA ALA A 44 -5.00 -0.70 -3.09
C ALA A 44 -5.19 0.82 -3.13
N VAL A 45 -4.43 1.50 -4.00
CA VAL A 45 -4.59 2.93 -4.32
C VAL A 45 -5.44 3.08 -5.58
N LEU A 46 -6.47 3.93 -5.52
CA LEU A 46 -7.29 4.28 -6.67
C LEU A 46 -6.93 5.69 -7.14
N PRO A 47 -6.05 5.84 -8.14
CA PRO A 47 -5.68 7.17 -8.64
C PRO A 47 -6.84 7.78 -9.45
N GLY A 48 -7.11 9.05 -9.19
CA GLY A 48 -7.96 9.88 -10.03
C GLY A 48 -7.22 10.45 -11.24
N THR A 49 -7.93 11.20 -12.08
CA THR A 49 -7.41 11.74 -13.35
C THR A 49 -6.23 12.70 -13.19
N GLN A 50 -6.06 13.32 -12.02
CA GLN A 50 -4.98 14.26 -11.72
C GLN A 50 -3.90 13.67 -10.81
N GLY A 51 -3.85 12.34 -10.66
CA GLY A 51 -2.91 11.68 -9.74
C GLY A 51 -3.28 11.81 -8.25
N THR A 52 -4.39 12.49 -7.95
CA THR A 52 -4.96 12.51 -6.60
C THR A 52 -5.70 11.21 -6.33
N ALA A 53 -5.37 10.52 -5.24
CA ALA A 53 -6.12 9.33 -4.83
C ALA A 53 -7.60 9.68 -4.55
N LEU A 54 -8.52 8.86 -5.07
CA LEU A 54 -9.97 9.06 -4.92
C LEU A 54 -10.48 8.76 -3.50
N ARG A 55 -9.67 8.03 -2.72
CA ARG A 55 -9.92 7.65 -1.32
C ARG A 55 -8.61 7.17 -0.69
N PRO A 56 -8.57 6.98 0.65
CA PRO A 56 -7.44 6.32 1.30
C PRO A 56 -7.11 4.96 0.67
N CYS A 57 -5.82 4.62 0.65
CA CYS A 57 -5.34 3.28 0.30
C CYS A 57 -5.91 2.27 1.29
N ILE A 58 -6.51 1.19 0.79
CA ILE A 58 -6.80 0.01 1.64
C ILE A 58 -5.50 -0.77 1.80
N LEU A 59 -5.11 -1.02 3.05
CA LEU A 59 -3.92 -1.81 3.36
C LEU A 59 -4.21 -3.31 3.30
N TRP A 60 -3.16 -4.10 3.19
CA TRP A 60 -3.21 -5.56 3.07
C TRP A 60 -3.91 -6.26 4.25
N ASN A 61 -3.86 -5.66 5.44
CA ASN A 61 -4.45 -6.18 6.67
C ASN A 61 -5.87 -5.65 6.92
N ASP A 62 -6.51 -5.06 5.91
CA ASP A 62 -7.90 -4.63 5.96
C ASP A 62 -8.85 -5.81 5.70
N GLU A 63 -9.97 -5.86 6.43
CA GLU A 63 -10.94 -6.96 6.35
C GLU A 63 -12.30 -6.54 5.76
N CYS A 64 -12.43 -5.31 5.26
CA CYS A 64 -13.71 -4.76 4.80
C CYS A 64 -14.30 -5.56 3.63
N ALA A 65 -13.44 -6.22 2.83
CA ALA A 65 -13.84 -7.01 1.69
C ALA A 65 -14.22 -8.47 2.02
N ALA A 66 -14.13 -8.91 3.29
CA ALA A 66 -14.32 -10.32 3.68
C ALA A 66 -15.65 -10.92 3.18
N ARG A 67 -16.76 -10.19 3.35
CA ARG A 67 -18.08 -10.62 2.84
C ARG A 67 -18.10 -10.80 1.33
N LYS A 68 -17.40 -9.93 0.58
CA LYS A 68 -17.35 -10.01 -0.89
C LYS A 68 -16.48 -11.18 -1.35
N CYS A 69 -15.40 -11.49 -0.63
CA CYS A 69 -14.59 -12.68 -0.88
C CYS A 69 -15.42 -13.97 -0.77
N VAL A 70 -16.25 -14.08 0.27
CA VAL A 70 -17.17 -15.23 0.45
C VAL A 70 -18.17 -15.32 -0.71
N GLU A 71 -18.77 -14.20 -1.12
CA GLU A 71 -19.69 -14.16 -2.27
C GLU A 71 -19.03 -14.65 -3.57
N ILE A 72 -17.80 -14.19 -3.83
CA ILE A 72 -17.02 -14.59 -5.02
C ILE A 72 -16.67 -16.08 -4.96
N ALA A 73 -16.24 -16.58 -3.79
CA ALA A 73 -15.93 -17.99 -3.57
C ALA A 73 -17.12 -18.92 -3.88
N HIS A 74 -18.33 -18.54 -3.45
CA HIS A 74 -19.57 -19.26 -3.77
C HIS A 74 -19.92 -19.20 -5.25
N ARG A 75 -19.72 -18.04 -5.90
CA ARG A 75 -20.04 -17.86 -7.31
C ARG A 75 -19.07 -18.60 -8.24
N PHE A 76 -17.84 -18.83 -7.80
CA PHE A 76 -16.79 -19.48 -8.59
C PHE A 76 -16.15 -20.65 -7.82
N PRO A 77 -16.91 -21.75 -7.62
CA PRO A 77 -16.50 -22.84 -6.73
C PRO A 77 -15.21 -23.57 -7.17
N GLY A 78 -14.87 -23.58 -8.45
CA GLY A 78 -13.64 -24.18 -9.01
C GLY A 78 -12.43 -23.24 -9.08
N SER A 79 -12.56 -22.00 -8.61
CA SER A 79 -11.45 -21.04 -8.62
C SER A 79 -10.35 -21.42 -7.61
N ARG A 80 -9.13 -20.94 -7.83
CA ARG A 80 -8.01 -21.14 -6.87
C ARG A 80 -8.25 -20.43 -5.53
N LEU A 81 -9.19 -19.50 -5.46
CA LEU A 81 -9.60 -18.82 -4.22
C LEU A 81 -10.05 -19.82 -3.15
N ASN A 82 -10.73 -20.90 -3.55
CA ASN A 82 -11.21 -21.94 -2.63
C ASN A 82 -10.15 -22.96 -2.23
N ARG A 83 -9.00 -22.99 -2.92
CA ARG A 83 -7.87 -23.87 -2.57
C ARG A 83 -6.91 -23.22 -1.59
N ALA A 84 -6.87 -21.89 -1.57
CA ALA A 84 -6.00 -21.12 -0.69
C ALA A 84 -6.59 -20.90 0.72
N GLY A 85 -7.87 -21.25 0.94
CA GLY A 85 -8.55 -21.13 2.24
C GLY A 85 -8.51 -22.40 3.11
N GLY A 86 -7.68 -23.38 2.77
CA GLY A 86 -7.52 -24.64 3.53
C GLY A 86 -6.47 -24.58 4.63
N ASP A 87 -5.44 -23.76 4.47
CA ASP A 87 -4.33 -23.66 5.42
C ASP A 87 -4.21 -22.21 5.85
N GLY A 88 -4.25 -21.96 7.16
CA GLY A 88 -4.22 -20.64 7.79
C GLY A 88 -2.94 -19.84 7.61
N ASP A 89 -2.16 -20.08 6.55
CA ASP A 89 -0.77 -19.65 6.38
C ASP A 89 -0.61 -18.46 5.40
N LEU A 90 -1.69 -17.72 5.08
CA LEU A 90 -1.58 -16.57 4.18
C LEU A 90 -1.30 -15.24 4.89
N PHE A 91 -1.33 -15.20 6.23
CA PHE A 91 -1.17 -13.96 7.00
C PHE A 91 -0.36 -14.11 8.31
N ASP A 92 0.44 -15.16 8.45
CA ASP A 92 1.50 -15.26 9.48
C ASP A 92 2.88 -14.91 8.89
#